data_AF-A0AAV9X2Z9-F1
#
_entry.id   AF-A0AAV9X2Z9-F1
#
_cell.length_a   1.000
_cell.length_b   1.000
_cell.length_c   1.000
_cell.angle_alpha   90.00
_cell.angle_beta   90.00
_cell.angle_gamma   90.00
#
_symmetry.space_group_name_H-M   'P 1'
#
loop_
_entity.id
_entity.type
_entity.pdbx_description
1 polymer ?
#
loop_
_entity_poly.entity_id
_entity_poly.type
_entity_poly.pdbx_seq_one_letter_code
_entity_poly.pdbx_strand_id
1 'polypeptide(L)'
;MAFITATTDIPRGTEVFLNYLGDDYNPYKDQSRRTQLKEKWGFECVCPFCKFELENAEYSISLQKVPEAINDLLNGSFTEDLDAQMRAVRGCINILRDDYMDTPDEIPNFEMVYALMAEEWLRTQTDKSIVEVIDIRPYIGMELALKVIQALRGEYRFEAGDIRILKYGFVCKWLVEAYMLAAVSMSRFYGPVYWTLRGAAKALYGMVAGESVTFDKVFWSRINDGLGPLTEENMQPGDDMIDYLVSEGLDRSELG
;
A
#
# COMPACT_ATOMS: atom_id res chain seq x y z
N MET A 1 3.98 30.74 -0.75
CA MET A 1 5.09 30.27 -1.59
C MET A 1 4.79 28.83 -1.95
N ALA A 2 4.88 28.45 -3.22
CA ALA A 2 4.65 27.07 -3.66
C ALA A 2 6.00 26.44 -4.04
N PHE A 3 6.25 25.23 -3.57
CA PHE A 3 7.43 24.45 -3.93
C PHE A 3 7.02 23.33 -4.88
N ILE A 4 7.86 23.05 -5.88
CA ILE A 4 7.69 21.92 -6.80
C ILE A 4 8.92 21.04 -6.66
N THR A 5 8.71 19.76 -6.39
CA THR A 5 9.78 18.78 -6.17
C THR A 5 9.63 17.65 -7.17
N ALA A 6 10.75 17.20 -7.75
CA ALA A 6 10.75 16.02 -8.62
C ALA A 6 10.59 14.75 -7.78
N THR A 7 9.71 13.85 -8.21
CA THR A 7 9.42 12.56 -7.53
C THR A 7 10.12 11.37 -8.20
N THR A 8 10.82 11.62 -9.30
CA THR A 8 11.59 10.63 -10.07
C THR A 8 12.72 11.34 -10.80
N ASP A 9 13.66 10.58 -11.37
CA ASP A 9 14.67 11.12 -12.26
C ASP A 9 14.02 11.65 -13.54
N ILE A 10 14.33 12.90 -13.91
CA ILE A 10 13.75 13.58 -15.08
C ILE A 10 14.87 13.89 -16.07
N PRO A 11 14.92 13.21 -17.24
CA PRO A 11 15.90 13.52 -18.27
C PRO A 11 15.81 14.97 -18.77
N ARG A 12 16.94 15.50 -19.23
CA ARG A 12 16.97 16.87 -19.76
C ARG A 12 16.07 17.00 -20.99
N GLY A 13 15.18 17.99 -20.97
CA GLY A 13 14.25 18.27 -22.07
C GLY A 13 12.92 17.53 -21.97
N THR A 14 12.72 16.71 -20.93
CA THR A 14 11.44 16.08 -20.63
C THR A 14 10.45 17.10 -20.06
N GLU A 15 9.19 17.04 -20.51
CA GLU A 15 8.10 17.83 -19.95
C GLU A 15 7.82 17.41 -18.50
N VAL A 16 7.60 18.40 -17.62
CA VAL A 16 7.30 18.16 -16.21
C VAL A 16 5.79 18.13 -16.02
N PHE A 17 5.29 17.03 -15.45
CA PHE A 17 3.87 16.84 -15.19
C PHE A 17 3.57 16.94 -13.70
N LEU A 18 2.38 17.47 -13.37
CA LEU A 18 1.85 17.54 -12.01
C LEU A 18 0.46 16.88 -11.98
N ASN A 19 0.15 16.15 -10.92
CA ASN A 19 -1.19 15.61 -10.71
C ASN A 19 -2.10 16.73 -10.16
N TYR A 20 -3.16 17.09 -10.90
CA TYR A 20 -4.11 18.13 -10.50
C TYR A 20 -5.22 17.63 -9.58
N LEU A 21 -5.43 16.32 -9.52
CA LEU A 21 -6.38 15.69 -8.60
C LEU A 21 -5.60 15.11 -7.41
N GLY A 22 -6.23 15.09 -6.23
CA GLY A 22 -5.65 14.41 -5.08
C GLY A 22 -5.47 12.91 -5.35
N ASP A 23 -4.56 12.29 -4.61
CA ASP A 23 -4.32 10.84 -4.63
C ASP A 23 -5.42 10.03 -3.90
N ASP A 24 -6.54 10.68 -3.61
CA ASP A 24 -7.79 10.05 -3.20
C ASP A 24 -8.43 9.36 -4.42
N TYR A 25 -7.67 8.47 -5.07
CA TYR A 25 -8.24 7.49 -5.98
C TYR A 25 -9.24 6.68 -5.17
N ASN A 26 -10.49 7.05 -5.32
CA ASN A 26 -11.63 6.34 -4.75
C ASN A 26 -12.34 5.72 -5.95
N PRO A 27 -12.26 4.38 -6.12
CA PRO A 27 -12.89 3.71 -7.25
C PRO A 27 -14.42 3.89 -7.28
N TYR A 28 -15.03 4.31 -6.17
CA TYR A 28 -16.49 4.50 -6.03
C TYR A 28 -17.02 5.88 -6.37
N LYS A 29 -16.17 6.92 -6.46
CA LYS A 29 -16.70 8.26 -6.66
C LYS A 29 -17.12 8.45 -8.12
N ASP A 30 -18.39 8.82 -8.29
CA ASP A 30 -19.20 8.97 -9.52
C ASP A 30 -18.61 9.79 -10.69
N GLN A 31 -17.35 10.20 -10.64
CA GLN A 31 -16.68 10.88 -11.73
C GLN A 31 -15.28 10.31 -11.95
N SER A 32 -15.10 9.63 -13.08
CA SER A 32 -13.79 9.26 -13.59
C SER A 32 -12.83 10.47 -13.54
N ARG A 33 -11.54 10.22 -13.32
CA ARG A 33 -10.49 11.25 -13.39
C ARG A 33 -10.63 12.14 -14.63
N ARG A 34 -10.97 11.55 -15.77
CA ARG A 34 -11.18 12.26 -17.04
C ARG A 34 -12.38 13.21 -16.99
N THR A 35 -13.50 12.77 -16.41
CA THR A 35 -14.68 13.62 -16.20
C THR A 35 -14.32 14.82 -15.34
N GLN A 36 -13.65 14.60 -14.21
CA GLN A 36 -13.25 15.69 -13.31
C GLN A 36 -12.28 16.67 -13.99
N LEU A 37 -11.32 16.15 -14.76
CA LEU A 37 -10.35 16.98 -15.48
C LEU A 37 -11.03 17.84 -16.57
N LYS A 38 -11.98 17.26 -17.30
CA LYS A 38 -12.77 17.94 -18.33
C LYS A 38 -13.66 19.01 -17.74
N GLU A 39 -14.37 18.72 -16.65
CA GLU A 39 -15.27 19.67 -16.00
C GLU A 39 -14.54 20.86 -15.38
N LYS A 40 -13.40 20.62 -14.71
CA LYS A 40 -12.67 21.67 -13.99
C LYS A 40 -11.67 22.44 -14.84
N TRP A 41 -11.00 21.79 -15.80
CA TRP A 41 -9.92 22.40 -16.59
C TRP A 41 -10.14 22.32 -18.11
N GLY A 42 -11.22 21.70 -18.59
CA GLY A 42 -11.59 21.74 -20.00
C GLY A 42 -10.76 20.83 -20.91
N PHE A 43 -10.01 19.86 -20.36
CA PHE A 43 -9.22 18.92 -21.16
C PHE A 43 -9.50 17.45 -20.80
N GLU A 44 -9.26 16.57 -21.76
CA GLU A 44 -9.33 15.13 -21.57
C GLU A 44 -7.93 14.57 -21.35
N CYS A 45 -7.71 13.88 -20.23
CA CYS A 45 -6.41 13.27 -19.95
C CYS A 45 -6.14 12.11 -20.91
N VAL A 46 -4.92 12.08 -21.43
CA VAL A 46 -4.38 11.07 -22.36
C VAL A 46 -3.12 10.39 -21.82
N CYS A 47 -2.89 10.48 -20.50
CA CYS A 47 -1.77 9.76 -19.90
C CYS A 47 -1.94 8.23 -20.10
N PRO A 48 -0.86 7.43 -20.03
CA PRO A 48 -0.93 5.99 -20.23
C PRO A 48 -2.03 5.30 -19.41
N PHE A 49 -2.22 5.73 -18.16
CA PHE A 49 -3.28 5.24 -17.28
C PHE A 49 -4.69 5.50 -17.84
N CYS A 50 -5.03 6.76 -18.14
CA CYS A 50 -6.34 7.10 -18.69
C CYS A 50 -6.56 6.52 -20.09
N LYS A 51 -5.50 6.31 -20.87
CA LYS A 51 -5.57 5.65 -22.17
C LYS A 51 -5.89 4.17 -22.02
N PHE A 52 -5.22 3.47 -21.10
CA PHE A 52 -5.48 2.08 -20.79
C PHE A 52 -6.93 1.86 -20.32
N GLU A 53 -7.42 2.69 -19.40
CA GLU A 53 -8.81 2.62 -18.91
C GLU A 53 -9.83 2.73 -20.06
N LEU A 54 -9.55 3.56 -21.07
CA LEU A 54 -10.44 3.74 -22.22
C LEU A 54 -10.40 2.57 -23.20
N GLU A 55 -9.19 2.11 -23.51
CA GLU A 55 -8.98 1.00 -24.44
C GLU A 55 -9.49 -0.32 -23.85
N ASN A 56 -9.58 -0.39 -22.51
CA ASN A 56 -10.01 -1.57 -21.75
C ASN A 56 -11.20 -1.23 -20.83
N ALA A 57 -12.20 -0.51 -21.37
CA ALA A 57 -13.33 -0.02 -20.56
C ALA A 57 -14.12 -1.15 -19.88
N GLU A 58 -14.40 -2.25 -20.58
CA GLU A 58 -15.13 -3.39 -19.99
C GLU A 58 -14.35 -4.04 -18.85
N TYR A 59 -13.04 -4.21 -19.02
CA TYR A 59 -12.13 -4.71 -18.00
C TYR A 59 -12.06 -3.76 -16.79
N SER A 60 -11.92 -2.46 -17.04
CA SER A 60 -11.86 -1.45 -15.97
C SER A 60 -13.15 -1.37 -15.16
N ILE A 61 -14.31 -1.46 -15.83
CA ILE A 61 -15.62 -1.56 -15.17
C ILE A 61 -15.72 -2.85 -14.36
N SER A 62 -15.21 -3.97 -14.88
CA SER A 62 -15.16 -5.24 -14.15
C SER A 62 -14.37 -5.11 -12.85
N LEU A 63 -13.17 -4.53 -12.93
CA LEU A 63 -12.31 -4.30 -11.77
C LEU A 63 -12.99 -3.43 -10.72
N GLN A 64 -13.74 -2.38 -11.12
CA GLN A 64 -14.45 -1.50 -10.18
C GLN A 64 -15.56 -2.19 -9.38
N LYS A 65 -16.16 -3.27 -9.89
CA LYS A 65 -17.19 -4.03 -9.16
C LYS A 65 -16.63 -4.73 -7.92
N VAL A 66 -15.33 -5.05 -7.91
CA VAL A 66 -14.72 -5.77 -6.80
C VAL A 66 -14.62 -4.87 -5.56
N PRO A 67 -14.06 -3.65 -5.65
CA PRO A 67 -14.24 -2.64 -4.63
C PRO A 67 -15.72 -2.57 -4.20
N GLU A 68 -16.70 -2.46 -5.13
CA GLU A 68 -18.10 -2.17 -4.74
C GLU A 68 -18.66 -3.28 -3.85
N ALA A 69 -18.41 -4.52 -4.24
CA ALA A 69 -18.73 -5.70 -3.46
C ALA A 69 -18.07 -5.68 -2.07
N ILE A 70 -16.79 -5.31 -1.99
CA ILE A 70 -16.08 -5.18 -0.70
C ILE A 70 -16.71 -4.09 0.16
N ASN A 71 -17.00 -2.91 -0.40
CA ASN A 71 -17.65 -1.84 0.35
C ASN A 71 -19.03 -2.26 0.88
N ASP A 72 -19.81 -3.00 0.08
CA ASP A 72 -21.11 -3.51 0.53
C ASP A 72 -20.96 -4.59 1.62
N LEU A 73 -19.92 -5.43 1.53
CA LEU A 73 -19.58 -6.41 2.58
C LEU A 73 -19.24 -5.70 3.90
N LEU A 74 -18.38 -4.67 3.85
CA LEU A 74 -17.93 -3.91 5.02
C LEU A 74 -19.06 -3.12 5.69
N ASN A 75 -20.02 -2.60 4.91
CA ASN A 75 -21.16 -1.85 5.42
C ASN A 75 -22.33 -2.74 5.90
N GLY A 76 -22.14 -4.06 5.93
CA GLY A 76 -23.09 -4.99 6.53
C GLY A 76 -24.27 -5.37 5.64
N SER A 77 -24.21 -5.11 4.33
CA SER A 77 -25.29 -5.46 3.40
C SER A 77 -25.50 -6.97 3.25
N PHE A 78 -24.53 -7.79 3.67
CA PHE A 78 -24.50 -9.23 3.37
C PHE A 78 -24.49 -10.17 4.59
N THR A 79 -23.77 -9.89 5.68
CA THR A 79 -23.79 -10.70 6.94
C THR A 79 -23.23 -9.90 8.13
N GLU A 80 -23.68 -10.13 9.37
CA GLU A 80 -22.97 -9.65 10.59
C GLU A 80 -21.78 -10.56 10.97
N ASP A 81 -21.61 -11.69 10.29
CA ASP A 81 -20.52 -12.66 10.47
C ASP A 81 -19.21 -12.14 9.83
N LEU A 82 -18.26 -11.75 10.67
CA LEU A 82 -16.93 -11.25 10.27
C LEU A 82 -16.10 -12.31 9.54
N ASP A 83 -16.22 -13.59 9.88
CA ASP A 83 -15.47 -14.66 9.22
C ASP A 83 -16.00 -14.91 7.81
N ALA A 84 -17.32 -14.80 7.62
CA ALA A 84 -17.93 -14.84 6.30
C ALA A 84 -17.49 -13.65 5.43
N GLN A 85 -17.50 -12.43 6.00
CA GLN A 85 -16.98 -11.24 5.31
C GLN A 85 -15.51 -11.41 4.93
N MET A 86 -14.67 -11.91 5.83
CA MET A 86 -13.26 -12.18 5.58
C MET A 86 -13.05 -13.16 4.42
N ARG A 87 -13.78 -14.28 4.41
CA ARG A 87 -13.72 -15.25 3.29
C ARG A 87 -14.16 -14.63 1.97
N ALA A 88 -15.18 -13.78 1.99
CA ALA A 88 -15.66 -13.09 0.79
C ALA A 88 -14.64 -12.09 0.25
N VAL A 89 -14.04 -11.26 1.11
CA VAL A 89 -12.97 -10.32 0.72
C VAL A 89 -11.75 -11.05 0.17
N ARG A 90 -11.34 -12.18 0.78
CA ARG A 90 -10.27 -13.03 0.22
C ARG A 90 -10.62 -13.59 -1.15
N GLY A 91 -11.89 -13.96 -1.37
CA GLY A 91 -12.40 -14.35 -2.69
C GLY A 91 -12.22 -13.23 -3.72
N CYS A 92 -12.57 -11.99 -3.35
CA CYS A 92 -12.36 -10.80 -4.17
C CYS A 92 -10.87 -10.55 -4.47
N ILE A 93 -9.98 -10.70 -3.49
CA ILE A 93 -8.53 -10.57 -3.67
C ILE A 93 -8.00 -11.60 -4.67
N ASN A 94 -8.48 -12.84 -4.60
CA ASN A 94 -8.05 -13.89 -5.54
C ASN A 94 -8.49 -13.56 -6.97
N ILE A 95 -9.73 -13.08 -7.16
CA ILE A 95 -10.20 -12.61 -8.47
C ILE A 95 -9.30 -11.50 -9.00
N LEU A 96 -9.02 -10.48 -8.18
CA LEU A 96 -8.14 -9.38 -8.57
C LEU A 96 -6.70 -9.84 -8.87
N ARG A 97 -6.22 -10.90 -8.20
CA ARG A 97 -4.88 -11.45 -8.44
C ARG A 97 -4.81 -12.21 -9.76
N ASP A 98 -5.86 -12.93 -10.12
CA ASP A 98 -5.94 -13.60 -11.41
C ASP A 98 -5.99 -12.55 -12.54
N ASP A 99 -6.78 -11.50 -12.35
CA ASP A 99 -6.91 -10.37 -13.29
C ASP A 99 -5.67 -9.45 -13.30
N TYR A 100 -4.83 -9.48 -12.26
CA TYR A 100 -3.60 -8.67 -12.16
C TYR A 100 -2.61 -9.01 -13.28
N MET A 101 -2.59 -10.27 -13.73
CA MET A 101 -1.72 -10.73 -14.82
C MET A 101 -2.03 -10.04 -16.15
N ASP A 102 -3.21 -9.45 -16.30
CA ASP A 102 -3.63 -8.73 -17.51
C ASP A 102 -3.34 -7.22 -17.45
N THR A 103 -3.01 -6.67 -16.27
CA THR A 103 -2.68 -5.24 -16.13
C THR A 103 -1.21 -4.98 -16.49
N PRO A 104 -0.91 -4.04 -17.41
CA PRO A 104 0.47 -3.64 -17.73
C PRO A 104 1.32 -3.30 -16.49
N ASP A 105 2.60 -3.71 -16.50
CA ASP A 105 3.52 -3.58 -15.36
C ASP A 105 3.77 -2.13 -14.88
N GLU A 106 3.50 -1.16 -15.73
CA GLU A 106 3.63 0.27 -15.43
C GLU A 106 2.40 0.88 -14.76
N ILE A 107 1.28 0.15 -14.71
CA ILE A 107 0.00 0.61 -14.16
C ILE A 107 -0.16 0.12 -12.72
N PRO A 108 -0.31 1.02 -11.72
CA PRO A 108 -0.59 0.63 -10.34
C PRO A 108 -1.98 -0.01 -10.23
N ASN A 109 -2.12 -1.00 -9.34
CA ASN A 109 -3.38 -1.70 -9.09
C ASN A 109 -4.00 -1.21 -7.77
N PHE A 110 -4.76 -0.12 -7.85
CA PHE A 110 -5.37 0.52 -6.68
C PHE A 110 -6.49 -0.32 -6.07
N GLU A 111 -7.17 -1.13 -6.89
CA GLU A 111 -8.23 -2.05 -6.49
C GLU A 111 -7.68 -3.12 -5.54
N MET A 112 -6.51 -3.68 -5.86
CA MET A 112 -5.81 -4.61 -4.97
C MET A 112 -5.40 -3.92 -3.66
N VAL A 113 -4.87 -2.70 -3.70
CA VAL A 113 -4.52 -1.94 -2.48
C VAL A 113 -5.74 -1.76 -1.57
N TYR A 114 -6.89 -1.39 -2.16
CA TYR A 114 -8.14 -1.26 -1.42
C TYR A 114 -8.58 -2.60 -0.79
N ALA A 115 -8.54 -3.68 -1.56
CA ALA A 115 -8.95 -5.00 -1.09
C ALA A 115 -8.07 -5.52 0.06
N LEU A 116 -6.76 -5.34 -0.05
CA LEU A 116 -5.79 -5.68 1.01
C LEU A 116 -6.06 -4.91 2.30
N MET A 117 -6.40 -3.62 2.20
CA MET A 117 -6.73 -2.82 3.39
C MET A 117 -8.08 -3.20 4.00
N ALA A 118 -9.06 -3.61 3.20
CA ALA A 118 -10.32 -4.15 3.70
C ALA A 118 -10.12 -5.48 4.44
N GLU A 119 -9.29 -6.37 3.89
CA GLU A 119 -8.91 -7.62 4.56
C GLU A 119 -8.24 -7.34 5.91
N GLU A 120 -7.27 -6.42 5.95
CA GLU A 120 -6.61 -6.04 7.20
C GLU A 120 -7.62 -5.51 8.23
N TRP A 121 -8.50 -4.61 7.79
CA TRP A 121 -9.50 -4.04 8.68
C TRP A 121 -10.37 -5.14 9.29
N LEU A 122 -10.87 -6.09 8.49
CA LEU A 122 -11.66 -7.22 8.98
C LEU A 122 -10.86 -8.08 9.96
N ARG A 123 -9.58 -8.37 9.65
CA ARG A 123 -8.70 -9.19 10.48
C ARG A 123 -8.57 -8.57 11.86
N THR A 124 -8.32 -7.27 11.93
CA THR A 124 -8.22 -6.55 13.21
C THR A 124 -9.54 -6.52 14.00
N GLN A 125 -10.70 -6.62 13.35
CA GLN A 125 -11.98 -6.74 14.06
C GLN A 125 -12.20 -8.17 14.60
N THR A 126 -11.86 -9.18 13.81
CA THR A 126 -11.92 -10.59 14.24
C THR A 126 -10.95 -10.86 15.39
N ASP A 127 -9.71 -10.38 15.30
CA ASP A 127 -8.69 -10.60 16.33
C ASP A 127 -9.05 -9.93 17.67
N LYS A 128 -9.69 -8.75 17.65
CA LYS A 128 -10.22 -8.10 18.87
C LYS A 128 -11.22 -8.96 19.63
N SER A 129 -11.87 -9.93 18.97
CA SER A 129 -12.75 -10.88 19.64
C SER A 129 -12.01 -12.03 20.34
N ILE A 130 -10.70 -12.16 20.13
CA ILE A 130 -9.87 -13.31 20.57
C ILE A 130 -8.79 -12.93 21.62
N VAL A 131 -8.48 -11.65 21.88
CA VAL A 131 -7.28 -11.31 22.68
C VAL A 131 -7.44 -11.48 24.21
N GLU A 132 -7.15 -12.68 24.69
CA GLU A 132 -6.05 -12.89 25.64
C GLU A 132 -5.03 -13.82 24.96
N VAL A 133 -3.73 -13.55 25.15
CA VAL A 133 -2.58 -14.42 24.81
C VAL A 133 -1.85 -14.09 23.49
N ILE A 134 -0.58 -13.65 23.67
CA ILE A 134 0.55 -13.40 22.73
C ILE A 134 0.60 -12.02 22.05
N ASP A 135 1.69 -11.29 22.30
CA ASP A 135 2.02 -9.97 21.73
C ASP A 135 2.49 -10.09 20.26
N ILE A 136 1.59 -10.53 19.36
CA ILE A 136 1.87 -10.71 17.92
C ILE A 136 1.89 -9.37 17.14
N ARG A 137 1.56 -8.25 17.81
CA ARG A 137 1.53 -6.88 17.27
C ARG A 137 2.73 -6.43 16.43
N PRO A 138 3.98 -6.88 16.66
CA PRO A 138 5.13 -6.45 15.85
C PRO A 138 5.05 -6.86 14.39
N TYR A 139 4.32 -7.94 14.10
CA TYR A 139 4.25 -8.54 12.77
C TYR A 139 3.06 -8.04 11.93
N ILE A 140 2.06 -7.43 12.57
CA ILE A 140 0.69 -7.22 12.05
C ILE A 140 0.59 -6.25 10.85
N GLY A 141 1.70 -5.71 10.35
CA GLY A 141 1.68 -4.77 9.21
C GLY A 141 2.62 -5.10 8.06
N MET A 142 3.60 -6.00 8.26
CA MET A 142 4.68 -6.16 7.28
C MET A 142 4.18 -6.82 6.00
N GLU A 143 3.43 -7.92 6.13
CA GLU A 143 2.81 -8.60 4.99
C GLU A 143 1.93 -7.64 4.17
N LEU A 144 1.00 -6.93 4.82
CA LEU A 144 0.14 -5.96 4.17
C LEU A 144 0.97 -4.89 3.46
N ALA A 145 1.96 -4.32 4.14
CA ALA A 145 2.80 -3.27 3.58
C ALA A 145 3.54 -3.75 2.32
N LEU A 146 4.14 -4.93 2.37
CA LEU A 146 4.85 -5.55 1.25
C LEU A 146 3.92 -5.79 0.06
N LYS A 147 2.73 -6.38 0.30
CA LYS A 147 1.71 -6.61 -0.74
C LYS A 147 1.20 -5.29 -1.35
N VAL A 148 1.01 -4.25 -0.54
CA VAL A 148 0.63 -2.91 -1.03
C VAL A 148 1.73 -2.28 -1.87
N ILE A 149 3.01 -2.41 -1.47
CA ILE A 149 4.15 -1.94 -2.27
C ILE A 149 4.16 -2.64 -3.63
N GLN A 150 4.00 -3.97 -3.68
CA GLN A 150 3.92 -4.73 -4.93
C GLN A 150 2.73 -4.32 -5.80
N ALA A 151 1.54 -4.15 -5.21
CA ALA A 151 0.34 -3.70 -5.93
C ALA A 151 0.52 -2.30 -6.55
N LEU A 152 1.33 -1.45 -5.92
CA LEU A 152 1.74 -0.14 -6.43
C LEU A 152 3.00 -0.21 -7.32
N ARG A 153 3.36 -1.40 -7.81
CA ARG A 153 4.48 -1.67 -8.72
C ARG A 153 5.85 -1.30 -8.14
N GLY A 154 5.96 -1.32 -6.82
CA GLY A 154 7.24 -1.31 -6.13
C GLY A 154 7.92 -2.67 -6.25
N GLU A 155 9.24 -2.66 -6.32
CA GLU A 155 10.07 -3.85 -6.43
C GLU A 155 11.13 -3.81 -5.34
N TYR A 156 11.25 -4.89 -4.60
CA TYR A 156 12.24 -5.06 -3.56
C TYR A 156 12.74 -6.50 -3.53
N ARG A 157 13.89 -6.71 -2.92
CA ARG A 157 14.45 -8.03 -2.62
C ARG A 157 15.10 -8.01 -1.25
N PHE A 158 15.03 -9.10 -0.53
CA PHE A 158 15.82 -9.27 0.67
C PHE A 158 17.19 -9.84 0.27
N GLU A 159 18.26 -9.13 0.61
CA GLU A 159 19.64 -9.51 0.26
C GLU A 159 20.51 -9.30 1.50
N ALA A 160 21.21 -10.36 1.94
CA ALA A 160 22.17 -10.32 3.05
C ALA A 160 21.63 -9.72 4.38
N GLY A 161 20.37 -10.01 4.73
CA GLY A 161 19.74 -9.51 5.96
C GLY A 161 19.29 -8.04 5.88
N ASP A 162 19.27 -7.45 4.70
CA ASP A 162 18.67 -6.14 4.42
C ASP A 162 17.58 -6.24 3.34
N ILE A 163 16.78 -5.19 3.19
CA ILE A 163 15.86 -5.02 2.08
C ILE A 163 16.45 -4.06 1.05
N ARG A 164 16.64 -4.54 -0.17
CA ARG A 164 17.06 -3.75 -1.31
C ARG A 164 15.85 -3.31 -2.10
N ILE A 165 15.60 -2.01 -2.14
CA ILE A 165 14.54 -1.40 -2.95
C ILE A 165 15.09 -1.19 -4.37
N LEU A 166 14.53 -1.91 -5.34
CA LEU A 166 14.87 -1.78 -6.77
C LEU A 166 14.04 -0.68 -7.43
N LYS A 167 12.78 -0.56 -7.01
CA LYS A 167 11.82 0.44 -7.49
C LYS A 167 10.87 0.80 -6.35
N TYR A 168 10.69 2.09 -6.06
CA TYR A 168 9.76 2.50 -5.00
C TYR A 168 8.31 2.15 -5.33
N GLY A 169 7.91 2.28 -6.60
CA GLY A 169 6.54 2.12 -7.06
C GLY A 169 5.87 3.45 -7.41
N PHE A 170 4.55 3.44 -7.53
CA PHE A 170 3.75 4.62 -7.84
C PHE A 170 3.67 5.54 -6.62
N VAL A 171 4.33 6.69 -6.71
CA VAL A 171 4.41 7.66 -5.60
C VAL A 171 3.03 8.26 -5.33
N CYS A 172 2.40 7.82 -4.24
CA CYS A 172 1.14 8.31 -3.73
C CYS A 172 1.08 8.14 -2.20
N LYS A 173 0.05 8.70 -1.56
CA LYS A 173 -0.15 8.58 -0.10
C LYS A 173 -0.15 7.12 0.41
N TRP A 174 -0.69 6.19 -0.37
CA TRP A 174 -0.80 4.77 0.04
C TRP A 174 0.59 4.11 0.06
N LEU A 175 1.47 4.47 -0.88
CA LEU A 175 2.84 3.97 -0.90
C LEU A 175 3.64 4.50 0.30
N VAL A 176 3.46 5.77 0.67
CA VAL A 176 4.09 6.35 1.87
C VAL A 176 3.67 5.58 3.12
N GLU A 177 2.36 5.36 3.28
CA GLU A 177 1.81 4.61 4.41
C GLU A 177 2.31 3.16 4.44
N ALA A 178 2.44 2.50 3.29
CA ALA A 178 2.97 1.14 3.20
C ALA A 178 4.45 1.07 3.67
N TYR A 179 5.32 1.94 3.17
CA TYR A 179 6.71 1.96 3.64
C TYR A 179 6.84 2.36 5.11
N MET A 180 5.99 3.28 5.60
CA MET A 180 5.92 3.59 7.02
C MET A 180 5.50 2.38 7.84
N LEU A 181 4.46 1.66 7.42
CA LEU A 181 3.96 0.46 8.09
C LEU A 181 5.04 -0.64 8.12
N ALA A 182 5.70 -0.90 7.00
CA ALA A 182 6.81 -1.85 6.92
C ALA A 182 7.94 -1.48 7.90
N ALA A 183 8.33 -0.19 7.93
CA ALA A 183 9.35 0.28 8.86
C ALA A 183 8.90 0.14 10.33
N VAL A 184 7.66 0.50 10.65
CA VAL A 184 7.11 0.34 12.00
C VAL A 184 7.11 -1.13 12.41
N SER A 185 6.70 -2.05 11.54
CA SER A 185 6.75 -3.49 11.80
C SER A 185 8.18 -4.00 12.03
N MET A 186 9.17 -3.43 11.32
CA MET A 186 10.58 -3.77 11.51
C MET A 186 11.24 -3.10 12.72
N SER A 187 10.56 -2.17 13.42
CA SER A 187 11.17 -1.39 14.50
C SER A 187 11.58 -2.21 15.74
N ARG A 188 11.02 -3.43 15.88
CA ARG A 188 11.38 -4.39 16.93
C ARG A 188 12.41 -5.43 16.47
N PHE A 189 13.02 -5.28 15.30
CA PHE A 189 13.98 -6.25 14.80
C PHE A 189 15.36 -5.61 14.65
N TYR A 190 16.39 -6.32 15.09
CA TYR A 190 17.77 -5.92 14.83
C TYR A 190 18.05 -6.06 13.34
N GLY A 191 18.55 -4.98 12.72
CA GLY A 191 19.06 -5.05 11.36
C GLY A 191 18.96 -3.73 10.59
N PRO A 192 19.55 -3.71 9.39
CA PRO A 192 19.51 -2.55 8.49
C PRO A 192 18.13 -2.33 7.86
N VAL A 193 17.28 -3.37 7.78
CA VAL A 193 15.95 -3.32 7.13
C VAL A 193 15.09 -2.16 7.63
N TYR A 194 15.02 -1.98 8.96
CA TYR A 194 14.28 -0.88 9.58
C TYR A 194 14.74 0.48 9.06
N TRP A 195 16.05 0.70 9.03
CA TRP A 195 16.64 1.97 8.60
C TRP A 195 16.43 2.22 7.11
N THR A 196 16.56 1.17 6.29
CA THR A 196 16.32 1.25 4.85
C THR A 196 14.86 1.60 4.54
N LEU A 197 13.90 0.91 5.18
CA LEU A 197 12.47 1.19 5.03
C LEU A 197 12.08 2.57 5.55
N ARG A 198 12.61 2.98 6.71
CA ARG A 198 12.35 4.32 7.25
C ARG A 198 12.92 5.40 6.34
N GLY A 199 14.10 5.19 5.76
CA GLY A 199 14.71 6.09 4.78
C GLY A 199 13.84 6.23 3.54
N ALA A 200 13.35 5.11 3.00
CA ALA A 200 12.40 5.07 1.89
C ALA A 200 11.10 5.83 2.21
N ALA A 201 10.48 5.54 3.35
CA ALA A 201 9.28 6.21 3.83
C ALA A 201 9.48 7.74 3.92
N LYS A 202 10.62 8.19 4.47
CA LYS A 202 10.95 9.62 4.58
C LYS A 202 11.11 10.29 3.22
N ALA A 203 11.77 9.61 2.27
CA ALA A 203 11.96 10.13 0.92
C ALA A 203 10.62 10.30 0.20
N LEU A 204 9.78 9.26 0.22
CA LEU A 204 8.45 9.29 -0.39
C LEU A 204 7.53 10.31 0.29
N TYR A 205 7.58 10.42 1.62
CA TYR A 205 6.86 11.46 2.35
C TYR A 205 7.28 12.86 1.87
N GLY A 206 8.58 13.10 1.72
CA GLY A 206 9.12 14.35 1.16
C GLY A 206 8.58 14.68 -0.23
N MET A 207 8.41 13.66 -1.07
CA MET A 207 7.87 13.80 -2.42
C MET A 207 6.37 14.15 -2.39
N VAL A 208 5.57 13.46 -1.57
CA VAL A 208 4.11 13.63 -1.53
C VAL A 208 3.70 14.89 -0.75
N ALA A 209 4.30 15.13 0.41
CA ALA A 209 3.97 16.27 1.28
C ALA A 209 4.68 17.57 0.84
N GLY A 210 5.72 17.48 0.00
CA GLY A 210 6.57 18.61 -0.35
C GLY A 210 7.50 19.07 0.78
N GLU A 211 7.60 18.30 1.86
CA GLU A 211 8.42 18.58 3.04
C GLU A 211 8.78 17.29 3.79
N SER A 212 9.88 17.30 4.55
CA SER A 212 10.30 16.15 5.39
C SER A 212 10.56 16.52 6.84
N VAL A 213 10.23 17.75 7.24
CA VAL A 213 10.45 18.26 8.60
C VAL A 213 9.44 17.70 9.59
N THR A 214 8.21 17.40 9.14
CA THR A 214 7.19 16.80 10.02
C THR A 214 7.19 15.28 10.01
N PHE A 215 7.92 14.65 9.07
CA PHE A 215 8.00 13.20 8.94
C PHE A 215 8.28 12.49 10.26
N ASP A 216 9.31 12.95 11.00
CA ASP A 216 9.71 12.29 12.24
C ASP A 216 8.59 12.33 13.30
N LYS A 217 7.84 13.44 13.37
CA LYS A 217 6.68 13.55 14.27
C LYS A 217 5.57 12.57 13.88
N VAL A 218 5.25 12.49 12.57
CA VAL A 218 4.21 11.58 12.05
C VAL A 218 4.62 10.11 12.30
N PHE A 219 5.87 9.78 11.99
CA PHE A 219 6.43 8.45 12.13
C PHE A 219 6.46 7.96 13.58
N TRP A 220 6.96 8.80 14.51
CA TRP A 220 7.02 8.43 15.92
C TRP A 220 5.64 8.35 16.58
N SER A 221 4.66 9.13 16.12
CA SER A 221 3.27 8.96 16.56
C SER A 221 2.79 7.53 16.29
N ARG A 222 3.01 7.03 15.06
CA ARG A 222 2.59 5.68 14.65
C ARG A 222 3.28 4.58 15.47
N ILE A 223 4.59 4.72 15.75
CA ILE A 223 5.31 3.77 16.61
C ILE A 223 4.71 3.74 18.02
N ASN A 224 4.49 4.90 18.62
CA ASN A 224 3.96 4.99 19.98
C ASN A 224 2.52 4.47 20.08
N ASP A 225 1.69 4.72 19.05
CA ASP A 225 0.31 4.26 18.98
C ASP A 225 0.21 2.73 18.79
N GLY A 226 1.20 2.11 18.12
CA GLY A 226 1.17 0.69 17.77
C GLY A 226 1.99 -0.26 18.64
N LEU A 227 3.10 0.22 19.24
CA LEU A 227 4.15 -0.66 19.79
C LEU A 227 4.61 -0.34 21.22
N GLY A 228 4.19 0.77 21.82
CA GLY A 228 4.69 1.20 23.14
C GLY A 228 6.18 1.58 23.12
N PRO A 229 6.82 1.79 24.29
CA PRO A 229 8.24 2.16 24.35
C PRO A 229 9.16 1.03 23.86
N LEU A 230 10.03 1.34 22.91
CA LEU A 230 11.05 0.43 22.38
C LEU A 230 12.31 0.43 23.26
N THR A 231 12.73 -0.75 23.72
CA THR A 231 14.01 -0.99 24.43
C THR A 231 14.82 -2.05 23.67
N GLU A 232 16.16 -2.03 23.79
CA GLU A 232 17.03 -3.04 23.15
C GLU A 232 16.69 -4.48 23.58
N GLU A 233 16.21 -4.66 24.82
CA GLU A 233 15.77 -5.96 25.34
C GLU A 233 14.53 -6.52 24.64
N ASN A 234 13.76 -5.67 23.97
CA ASN A 234 12.51 -6.04 23.29
C ASN A 234 12.71 -6.28 21.78
N MET A 235 13.95 -6.19 21.29
CA MET A 235 14.27 -6.38 19.89
C MET A 235 14.59 -7.87 19.58
N GLN A 236 14.00 -8.38 18.50
CA GLN A 236 14.17 -9.75 18.00
C GLN A 236 15.18 -9.80 16.83
N PRO A 237 15.80 -10.96 16.55
CA PRO A 237 16.59 -11.16 15.33
C PRO A 237 15.75 -11.00 14.06
N GLY A 238 16.29 -10.37 13.01
CA GLY A 238 15.59 -10.18 11.74
C GLY A 238 15.15 -11.48 11.04
N ASP A 239 15.83 -12.60 11.31
CA ASP A 239 15.48 -13.91 10.74
C ASP A 239 14.11 -14.42 11.23
N ASP A 240 13.71 -14.09 12.46
CA ASP A 240 12.40 -14.46 13.02
C ASP A 240 11.24 -13.81 12.23
N MET A 241 11.47 -12.61 11.66
CA MET A 241 10.51 -11.95 10.78
C MET A 241 10.37 -12.66 9.43
N ILE A 242 11.48 -13.14 8.85
CA ILE A 242 11.43 -13.85 7.57
C ILE A 242 10.64 -15.15 7.75
N ASP A 243 10.92 -15.91 8.81
CA ASP A 243 10.20 -17.14 9.11
C ASP A 243 8.70 -16.88 9.38
N TYR A 244 8.37 -15.77 10.06
CA TYR A 244 6.98 -15.34 10.21
C TYR A 244 6.31 -15.03 8.86
N LEU A 245 6.94 -14.23 7.99
CA LEU A 245 6.36 -13.86 6.69
C LEU A 245 6.14 -15.09 5.81
N VAL A 246 7.04 -16.07 5.86
CA VAL A 246 6.85 -17.37 5.20
C VAL A 246 5.63 -18.11 5.77
N SER A 247 5.43 -18.08 7.09
CA SER A 247 4.27 -18.71 7.74
C SER A 247 2.93 -18.07 7.37
N GLU A 248 2.93 -16.77 7.05
CA GLU A 248 1.76 -16.03 6.54
C GLU A 248 1.56 -16.18 5.02
N GLY A 249 2.42 -16.97 4.36
CA GLY A 249 2.25 -17.32 2.96
C GLY A 249 2.90 -16.38 1.95
N LEU A 250 3.86 -15.53 2.37
CA LEU A 250 4.84 -15.01 1.40
C LEU A 250 5.75 -16.16 0.97
N ASP A 251 5.95 -16.32 -0.33
CA ASP A 251 6.88 -17.31 -0.83
C ASP A 251 8.30 -16.94 -0.38
N ARG A 252 9.06 -17.92 0.13
CA ARG A 252 10.44 -17.69 0.55
C ARG A 252 11.30 -17.15 -0.60
N SER A 253 10.99 -17.50 -1.85
CA SER A 253 11.64 -16.96 -3.05
C SER A 253 11.34 -15.47 -3.33
N GLU A 254 10.26 -14.92 -2.75
CA GLU A 254 9.98 -13.48 -2.72
C GLU A 254 10.73 -12.77 -1.58
N LEU A 255 11.29 -13.55 -0.65
CA LEU A 255 12.03 -13.11 0.54
C LEU A 255 13.53 -13.47 0.49
N GLY A 256 14.04 -14.04 -0.62
CA GLY A 256 15.44 -14.48 -0.79
C GLY A 256 15.58 -15.82 -1.49
#